data_AF-A0A1I2Y9X8-F1
#
_entry.id   AF-A0A1I2Y9X8-F1
#
_cell.length_a   1.000
_cell.length_b   1.000
_cell.length_c   1.000
_cell.angle_alpha   90.00
_cell.angle_beta   90.00
_cell.angle_gamma   90.00
#
_symmetry.space_group_name_H-M   'P 1'
#
loop_
_entity.id
_entity.type
_entity.pdbx_description
1 polymer ?
#
loop_
_entity_poly.entity_id
_entity_poly.type
_entity_poly.pdbx_seq_one_letter_code
_entity_poly.pdbx_strand_id
1 'polypeptide(L)' 'MITESAAAQWDLELDDLFLTIGHRFGRVELRRRMRDYVRGLLAPVARKNSWQMAEQAGHPTP' A
#
# COMPACT_ATOMS: atom_id res chain seq x y z
N MET A 1 -14.79 -7.39 -15.72
CA MET A 1 -13.94 -8.47 -15.20
C MET A 1 -12.51 -8.00 -15.42
N ILE A 2 -11.80 -7.60 -14.36
CA ILE A 2 -10.36 -7.25 -14.48
C ILE A 2 -9.65 -8.56 -14.85
N THR A 3 -8.89 -8.59 -15.94
CA THR A 3 -8.11 -9.77 -16.31
C THR A 3 -6.89 -9.88 -15.39
N GLU A 4 -6.38 -11.09 -15.15
CA GLU A 4 -5.17 -11.29 -14.33
C GLU A 4 -3.97 -10.48 -14.87
N SER A 5 -3.89 -10.32 -16.20
CA SER A 5 -2.88 -9.49 -16.87
C SER A 5 -3.00 -8.00 -16.52
N ALA A 6 -4.23 -7.49 -16.39
CA ALA A 6 -4.46 -6.11 -15.98
C ALA A 6 -4.09 -5.91 -14.51
N ALA A 7 -4.45 -6.85 -13.63
CA ALA A 7 -4.06 -6.79 -12.22
C ALA A 7 -2.53 -6.78 -12.05
N ALA A 8 -1.81 -7.64 -12.76
CA ALA A 8 -0.35 -7.66 -12.75
C ALA A 8 0.28 -6.35 -13.27
N GLN A 9 -0.30 -5.75 -14.31
CA GLN A 9 0.13 -4.45 -14.82
C GLN A 9 -0.04 -3.35 -13.77
N TRP A 10 -1.19 -3.32 -13.10
CA TRP A 10 -1.46 -2.36 -12.02
C TRP A 10 -0.50 -2.53 -10.84
N ASP A 11 -0.13 -3.76 -10.48
CA ASP A 11 0.85 -4.00 -9.42
C ASP A 11 2.23 -3.43 -9.77
N LEU A 12 2.67 -3.59 -11.03
CA LEU A 12 3.93 -3.03 -11.51
C LEU A 12 3.92 -1.50 -11.51
N GLU A 13 2.84 -0.89 -12.00
CA GLU A 13 2.68 0.57 -12.00
C GLU A 13 2.63 1.14 -10.57
N LEU A 14 2.01 0.41 -9.64
CA LEU A 14 1.97 0.78 -8.24
C LEU A 14 3.36 0.70 -7.59
N ASP A 15 4.16 -0.31 -7.95
CA ASP A 15 5.54 -0.43 -7.47
C ASP A 15 6.44 0.70 -8.02
N ASP A 16 6.28 1.10 -9.28
CA ASP A 16 6.98 2.24 -9.86
C ASP A 16 6.58 3.56 -9.18
N LEU A 17 5.29 3.74 -8.89
CA LEU A 17 4.81 4.87 -8.09
C LEU A 17 5.51 4.90 -6.72
N PHE A 18 5.59 3.76 -6.03
CA PHE A 18 6.24 3.68 -4.72
C PHE A 18 7.74 3.97 -4.75
N LEU A 19 8.43 3.62 -5.85
CA LEU A 19 9.82 4.01 -6.07
C LEU A 19 9.92 5.53 -6.30
N THR A 20 9.05 6.07 -7.14
CA THR A 20 9.00 7.49 -7.49
C THR A 20 8.76 8.36 -6.26
N ILE A 21 7.83 8.01 -5.36
CA ILE A 21 7.54 8.80 -4.15
C ILE A 21 8.38 8.38 -2.93
N GLY A 22 9.07 7.24 -3.00
CA GLY A 22 9.76 6.64 -1.87
C GLY A 22 10.84 7.54 -1.25
N HIS A 23 11.48 8.40 -2.05
CA HIS A 23 12.47 9.37 -1.59
C HIS A 23 11.90 10.41 -0.61
N ARG A 24 10.58 10.63 -0.59
CA ARG A 24 9.92 11.50 0.39
C ARG A 24 9.94 10.92 1.81
N PHE A 25 10.17 9.62 1.94
CA PHE A 25 10.25 8.90 3.21
C PHE A 25 11.70 8.47 3.46
N GLY A 26 12.44 9.25 4.25
CA GLY A 26 13.87 9.01 4.50
C GLY A 26 14.15 7.66 5.18
N ARG A 27 13.21 7.13 5.97
CA ARG A 27 13.37 5.88 6.71
C ARG A 27 12.75 4.70 5.97
N VAL A 28 13.46 3.56 5.95
CA VAL A 28 12.99 2.32 5.32
C VAL A 28 11.66 1.83 5.89
N GLU A 29 11.45 1.95 7.21
CA GLU A 29 10.20 1.53 7.84
C GLU A 29 9.01 2.42 7.46
N LEU A 30 9.24 3.71 7.22
CA LEU A 30 8.19 4.62 6.73
C LEU A 30 7.85 4.32 5.27
N ARG A 31 8.83 3.91 4.45
CA ARG A 31 8.58 3.43 3.08
C ARG A 31 7.72 2.17 3.08
N ARG A 32 7.97 1.22 3.98
CA ARG A 32 7.15 0.00 4.14
C ARG A 32 5.72 0.36 4.56
N ARG A 33 5.57 1.12 5.64
CA ARG A 33 4.27 1.57 6.14
C ARG A 33 3.46 2.35 5.09
N MET A 34 4.11 3.18 4.29
CA MET A 34 3.45 3.88 3.18
C MET A 34 2.89 2.89 2.14
N ARG A 35 3.67 1.89 1.72
CA ARG A 35 3.22 0.87 0.77
C ARG A 35 2.05 0.08 1.31
N ASP A 36 2.15 -0.36 2.56
CA ASP A 36 1.11 -1.14 3.23
C ASP A 36 -0.19 -0.33 3.37
N TYR A 37 -0.06 0.96 3.70
CA TYR A 37 -1.20 1.88 3.79
C TYR A 37 -1.91 2.07 2.45
N VAL A 38 -1.17 2.32 1.37
CA VAL A 38 -1.77 2.49 0.02
C VAL A 38 -2.42 1.20 -0.46
N ARG A 39 -1.80 0.04 -0.22
CA ARG A 39 -2.41 -1.26 -0.52
C ARG A 39 -3.68 -1.50 0.31
N GLY A 40 -3.67 -1.13 1.58
CA GLY A 40 -4.86 -1.18 2.45
C GLY A 40 -6.00 -0.27 1.97
N LEU A 41 -5.68 0.90 1.42
CA LEU A 41 -6.68 1.80 0.81
C LEU A 41 -7.30 1.22 -0.47
N LEU A 42 -6.53 0.45 -1.25
CA LEU A 42 -7.02 -0.16 -2.50
C LEU A 42 -7.73 -1.49 -2.26
N ALA A 43 -7.49 -2.14 -1.12
CA ALA A 43 -8.17 -3.35 -0.73
C ALA A 43 -9.69 -3.13 -0.57
N PRO A 44 -10.53 -4.15 -0.84
CA PRO A 44 -11.99 -4.07 -0.73
C PRO A 44 -12.44 -4.10 0.74
N VAL A 45 -12.01 -3.13 1.54
CA VAL A 45 -12.31 -3.05 2.97
C VAL A 45 -13.44 -2.05 3.20
N ALA A 46 -14.48 -2.48 3.91
CA ALA A 46 -15.71 -1.70 4.14
C ALA A 46 -15.50 -0.43 4.98
N ARG A 47 -14.41 -0.34 5.75
CA ARG A 47 -14.02 0.86 6.52
C ARG A 47 -12.52 1.12 6.38
N LYS A 48 -12.17 2.37 6.08
CA LYS A 48 -10.80 2.84 5.87
C LYS A 48 -10.44 3.84 6.96
N ASN A 49 -10.31 3.39 8.20
CA ASN A 49 -9.68 4.20 9.24
C ASN A 49 -8.20 3.80 9.36
N SER A 50 -7.34 4.74 9.76
CA SER A 50 -5.88 4.53 9.80
C SER A 50 -5.48 3.39 10.74
N TRP A 51 -6.27 3.15 11.79
CA TRP A 51 -6.05 2.09 12.77
C TRP A 51 -6.32 0.69 12.19
N GLN A 52 -7.43 0.49 11.49
CA GLN A 52 -7.81 -0.76 10.81
C GLN A 52 -6.83 -1.10 9.69
N MET A 53 -6.34 -0.09 8.97
CA MET A 53 -5.30 -0.30 7.95
C MET A 53 -3.97 -0.73 8.58
N ALA A 54 -3.62 -0.17 9.74
CA ALA A 54 -2.41 -0.57 10.46
C ALA A 54 -2.53 -2.00 11.02
N GLU A 55 -3.70 -2.40 11.53
CA GLU A 55 -3.97 -3.78 11.95
C GLU A 55 -3.87 -4.76 10.78
N GLN A 56 -4.49 -4.44 9.64
CA GLN A 56 -4.42 -5.28 8.45
C GLN A 56 -3.00 -5.42 7.90
N ALA A 57 -2.18 -4.37 8.04
CA ALA A 57 -0.76 -4.39 7.69
C ALA A 57 0.13 -5.11 8.73
N GLY A 58 -0.42 -5.58 9.85
CA GLY A 58 0.34 -6.24 10.91
C GLY A 58 1.30 -5.30 11.66
N HIS A 59 0.99 -4.00 11.71
CA HIS A 59 1.85 -3.04 12.40
C HIS A 59 1.72 -3.17 13.94
N PRO A 60 2.83 -3.24 14.69
CA PRO A 60 2.81 -3.43 16.14
C PRO A 60 2.30 -2.21 16.91
N THR A 61 2.36 -1.03 16.28
CA THR A 61 1.78 0.22 16.79
C THR A 61 1.06 0.94 15.64
N PRO A 62 -0.27 1.14 15.74
CA PRO A 62 -1.06 1.92 14.79
C PRO A 62 -0.62 3.39 14.68
#